data_AF-A0A7W5FAW8-F1
#
_entry.id   AF-A0A7W5FAW8-F1
#
_cell.length_a   1.000
_cell.length_b   1.000
_cell.length_c   1.000
_cell.angle_alpha   90.00
_cell.angle_beta   90.00
_cell.angle_gamma   90.00
#
_symmetry.space_group_name_H-M   'P 1'
#
loop_
_entity.id
_entity.type
_entity.pdbx_description
1 polymer ?
#
loop_
_entity_poly.entity_id
_entity_poly.type
_entity_poly.pdbx_seq_one_letter_code
_entity_poly.pdbx_strand_id
1 'polypeptide(L)'
;MTTDGADALAVLNSWFEARGRDTSASTLDAWSISRHKDAWVFSPGGGRRTNRLHMVRNGLVVAYSPSTEPTDAAYARMKLEAANTFGPAGPEDIAGTRRHDLPDGTYYYLEERDPPLDFGPVVLRATVTDGYPQDEHWSLQEKTWIPSQRLNPYRTGRGRLHLFRAPKDLAERWRTDVQRRWDAENDEAPALSGRTPDEDAAAERAKSLLKELQSFPGWSGISFRGMSAAAEFGKTANTAVARGLVATSRDSRVATENFTTPGVYAVMGTEGRGIESVSRHPKEFEVLFLPGTAFGIVGTIDVDGYPVILVHQAKLPTENPDIDMADFKARARNAVASGRAGAQVPITSPGKFIGDID
;
A
#
# COMPACT_ATOMS: atom_id res chain seq x y z
N MET A 1 3.81 17.62 5.56
CA MET A 1 3.12 18.85 6.00
C MET A 1 2.59 18.63 7.40
N THR A 2 2.83 19.58 8.31
CA THR A 2 2.18 19.61 9.62
C THR A 2 0.70 19.90 9.42
N THR A 3 -0.14 18.86 9.39
CA THR A 3 -1.60 19.02 9.43
C THR A 3 -1.93 19.88 10.64
N ASP A 4 -2.55 21.04 10.43
CA ASP A 4 -2.89 21.98 11.50
C ASP A 4 -3.92 21.33 12.44
N GLY A 5 -3.96 21.74 13.72
CA GLY A 5 -4.95 21.23 14.68
C GLY A 5 -6.39 21.46 14.21
N ALA A 6 -6.62 22.48 13.40
CA ALA A 6 -7.89 22.78 12.75
C ALA A 6 -8.31 21.70 11.71
N ASP A 7 -7.37 21.23 10.88
CA ASP A 7 -7.66 20.18 9.89
C ASP A 7 -7.98 18.86 10.57
N ALA A 8 -7.26 18.53 11.64
CA ALA A 8 -7.53 17.33 12.43
C ALA A 8 -8.89 17.41 13.15
N LEU A 9 -9.30 18.61 13.58
CA LEU A 9 -10.64 18.83 14.14
C LEU A 9 -11.74 18.64 13.09
N ALA A 10 -11.52 19.10 11.85
CA ALA A 10 -12.47 18.89 10.76
C ALA A 10 -12.71 17.39 10.51
N VAL A 11 -11.65 16.59 10.46
CA VAL A 11 -11.74 15.12 10.34
C VAL A 11 -12.50 14.50 11.52
N LEU A 12 -12.24 14.95 12.74
CA LEU A 12 -12.96 14.48 13.93
C LEU A 12 -14.45 14.82 13.87
N ASN A 13 -14.81 16.02 13.42
CA ASN A 13 -16.20 16.44 13.28
C ASN A 13 -16.93 15.62 12.21
N SER A 14 -16.32 15.39 11.05
CA SER A 14 -16.91 14.50 10.03
C SER A 14 -17.13 13.07 10.55
N TRP A 15 -16.20 12.56 11.38
CA TRP A 15 -16.36 11.23 12.00
C TRP A 15 -17.51 11.17 13.03
N PHE A 16 -17.76 12.26 13.75
CA PHE A 16 -18.89 12.41 14.67
C PHE A 16 -20.22 12.52 13.93
N GLU A 17 -20.29 13.35 12.88
CA GLU A 17 -21.47 13.52 12.03
C GLU A 17 -21.91 12.21 11.38
N ALA A 18 -20.96 11.44 10.84
CA ALA A 18 -21.21 10.11 10.30
C ALA A 18 -21.80 9.11 11.32
N ARG A 19 -21.73 9.43 12.62
CA ARG A 19 -22.31 8.65 13.73
C ARG A 19 -23.52 9.32 14.36
N GLY A 20 -24.10 10.31 13.68
CA GLY A 20 -25.31 11.02 14.13
C GLY A 20 -25.08 11.90 15.36
N ARG A 21 -23.85 12.37 15.59
CA ARG A 21 -23.53 13.27 16.71
C ARG A 21 -23.59 14.72 16.24
N ASP A 22 -24.21 15.57 17.05
CA ASP A 22 -24.20 17.02 16.83
C ASP A 22 -22.80 17.59 17.10
N THR A 23 -22.22 18.19 16.06
CA THR A 23 -20.88 18.81 16.04
C THR A 23 -20.92 20.33 16.13
N SER A 24 -22.10 20.94 16.19
CA SER A 24 -22.27 22.41 16.22
C SER A 24 -21.53 23.09 17.39
N ALA A 25 -21.30 22.35 18.47
CA ALA A 25 -20.55 22.78 19.66
C ALA A 25 -19.13 22.18 19.76
N SER A 26 -18.60 21.59 18.68
CA SER A 26 -17.27 20.97 18.61
C SER A 26 -16.27 21.92 17.92
N THR A 27 -15.88 22.97 18.65
CA THR A 27 -14.89 23.97 18.24
C THR A 27 -13.50 23.67 18.83
N LEU A 28 -12.44 24.33 18.35
CA LEU A 28 -11.08 24.15 18.89
C LEU A 28 -11.04 24.37 20.41
N ASP A 29 -11.77 25.37 20.91
CA ASP A 29 -11.83 25.71 22.34
C ASP A 29 -12.56 24.65 23.19
N ALA A 30 -13.34 23.77 22.55
CA ALA A 30 -14.02 22.66 23.23
C ALA A 30 -13.11 21.45 23.47
N TRP A 31 -11.87 21.49 22.98
CA TRP A 31 -10.90 20.39 23.06
C TRP A 31 -9.56 20.85 23.62
N SER A 32 -8.97 20.05 24.51
CA SER A 32 -7.54 20.12 24.76
C SER A 32 -6.84 19.22 23.74
N ILE A 33 -6.06 19.86 22.86
CA ILE A 33 -5.45 19.24 21.69
C ILE A 33 -3.97 19.06 21.96
N SER A 34 -3.48 17.83 21.77
CA SER A 34 -2.07 17.48 21.95
C SER A 34 -1.57 16.65 20.79
N ARG A 35 -0.25 16.62 20.59
CA ARG A 35 0.41 15.72 19.64
C ARG A 35 0.81 14.43 20.33
N HIS A 36 0.57 13.31 19.67
CA HIS A 36 1.21 12.05 20.01
C HIS A 36 1.81 11.46 18.73
N LYS A 37 3.14 11.56 18.61
CA LYS A 37 3.88 11.19 17.38
C LYS A 37 3.32 12.00 16.18
N ASP A 38 2.91 11.32 15.12
CA ASP A 38 2.32 11.91 13.92
C ASP A 38 0.78 12.01 13.97
N ALA A 39 0.16 11.74 15.13
CA ALA A 39 -1.27 11.86 15.33
C ALA A 39 -1.64 13.04 16.26
N TRP A 40 -2.87 13.54 16.08
CA TRP A 40 -3.49 14.51 16.97
C TRP A 40 -4.39 13.82 17.98
N VAL A 41 -4.30 14.18 19.25
CA VAL A 41 -5.11 13.64 20.34
C VAL A 41 -6.00 14.74 20.90
N PHE A 42 -7.30 14.54 20.78
CA PHE A 42 -8.35 15.41 21.28
C PHE A 42 -8.89 14.85 22.60
N SER A 43 -8.77 15.66 23.65
CA SER A 43 -9.36 15.40 24.95
C SER A 43 -10.45 16.43 25.23
N PRO A 44 -11.62 16.06 25.79
CA PRO A 44 -12.70 17.01 26.03
C PRO A 44 -12.24 18.17 26.93
N GLY A 45 -12.35 19.40 26.43
CA GLY A 45 -12.15 20.62 27.22
C GLY A 45 -13.42 20.98 28.00
N GLY A 46 -13.28 21.78 29.06
CA GLY A 46 -14.39 22.44 29.76
C GLY A 46 -15.46 21.51 30.36
N GLY A 47 -15.26 21.03 31.59
CA GLY A 47 -16.30 20.41 32.44
C GLY A 47 -16.92 19.08 31.95
N ARG A 48 -16.65 18.66 30.71
CA ARG A 48 -17.16 17.41 30.13
C ARG A 48 -16.48 16.20 30.77
N ARG A 49 -17.25 15.42 31.54
CA ARG A 49 -16.78 14.22 32.25
C ARG A 49 -16.77 12.98 31.35
N THR A 50 -15.88 12.95 30.37
CA THR A 50 -15.65 11.73 29.57
C THR A 50 -14.17 11.39 29.59
N ASN A 51 -13.84 10.14 29.93
CA ASN A 51 -12.48 9.62 29.86
C ASN A 51 -12.10 9.14 28.44
N ARG A 52 -12.92 9.45 27.44
CA ARG A 52 -12.70 9.01 26.07
C ARG A 52 -11.92 10.09 25.32
N LEU A 53 -10.77 9.69 24.79
CA LEU A 53 -9.92 10.47 23.92
C LEU A 53 -10.17 10.07 22.47
N HIS A 54 -9.94 11.02 21.56
CA HIS A 54 -10.03 10.79 20.13
C HIS A 54 -8.67 11.07 19.49
N MET A 55 -8.11 10.06 18.84
CA MET A 55 -6.88 10.18 18.07
C MET A 55 -7.23 10.33 16.60
N VAL A 56 -6.60 11.28 15.91
CA VAL A 56 -6.83 11.59 14.50
C VAL A 56 -5.50 11.53 13.75
N ARG A 57 -5.48 10.76 12.66
CA ARG A 57 -4.30 10.61 11.79
C ARG A 57 -4.76 10.25 10.39
N ASN A 58 -4.34 11.02 9.38
CA ASN A 58 -4.58 10.72 7.96
C ASN A 58 -6.04 10.37 7.63
N GLY A 59 -7.01 11.14 8.15
CA GLY A 59 -8.44 10.90 7.92
C GLY A 59 -9.06 9.79 8.77
N LEU A 60 -8.25 9.01 9.48
CA LEU A 60 -8.72 7.99 10.41
C LEU A 60 -8.91 8.59 11.80
N VAL A 61 -9.97 8.17 12.48
CA VAL A 61 -10.25 8.56 13.87
C VAL A 61 -10.44 7.30 14.72
N VAL A 62 -9.66 7.22 15.79
CA VAL A 62 -9.74 6.16 16.79
C VAL A 62 -10.14 6.75 18.13
N ALA A 63 -11.25 6.27 18.69
CA ALA A 63 -11.63 6.57 20.06
C ALA A 63 -11.03 5.52 21.02
N TYR A 64 -10.52 5.97 22.17
CA TYR A 64 -9.96 5.11 23.21
C TYR A 64 -10.13 5.70 24.60
N SER A 65 -9.97 4.89 25.65
CA SER A 65 -9.97 5.36 27.05
C SER A 65 -8.60 5.09 27.66
N PRO A 66 -7.88 6.11 28.16
CA PRO A 66 -6.53 5.95 28.73
C PRO A 66 -6.46 4.96 29.89
N SER A 67 -7.59 4.75 30.59
CA SER A 67 -7.69 3.80 31.71
C SER A 67 -7.70 2.33 31.29
N THR A 68 -8.04 2.03 30.04
CA THR A 68 -8.14 0.65 29.52
C THR A 68 -7.18 0.38 28.37
N GLU A 69 -6.79 1.42 27.65
CA GLU A 69 -5.89 1.37 26.51
C GLU A 69 -4.92 2.56 26.60
N PRO A 70 -3.63 2.33 26.91
CA PRO A 70 -2.63 3.39 26.87
C PRO A 70 -2.56 4.06 25.49
N THR A 71 -2.20 5.33 25.45
CA THR A 71 -2.13 6.11 24.19
C THR A 71 -1.25 5.45 23.12
N ASP A 72 -0.13 4.82 23.51
CA ASP A 72 0.73 4.08 22.57
C ASP A 72 0.05 2.83 21.98
N ALA A 73 -0.77 2.14 22.77
CA ALA A 73 -1.53 0.98 22.30
C ALA A 73 -2.65 1.41 21.35
N ALA A 74 -3.36 2.50 21.67
CA ALA A 74 -4.35 3.09 20.77
C ALA A 74 -3.72 3.56 19.45
N TYR A 75 -2.52 4.12 19.50
CA TYR A 75 -1.76 4.51 18.32
C TYR A 75 -1.31 3.30 17.47
N ALA A 76 -0.86 2.21 18.09
CA ALA A 76 -0.53 0.97 17.39
C ALA A 76 -1.77 0.35 16.72
N ARG A 77 -2.90 0.32 17.41
CA ARG A 77 -4.19 -0.11 16.84
C ARG A 77 -4.62 0.77 15.68
N MET A 78 -4.48 2.08 15.80
CA MET A 78 -4.76 3.02 14.71
C MET A 78 -3.92 2.73 13.47
N LYS A 79 -2.65 2.35 13.62
CA LYS A 79 -1.81 1.92 12.48
C LYS A 79 -2.32 0.64 11.83
N LEU A 80 -2.76 -0.33 12.63
CA LEU A 80 -3.34 -1.58 12.13
C LEU A 80 -4.68 -1.36 11.41
N GLU A 81 -5.55 -0.51 11.96
CA GLU A 81 -6.84 -0.15 11.35
C GLU A 81 -6.64 0.62 10.03
N ALA A 82 -5.63 1.49 9.97
CA ALA A 82 -5.22 2.12 8.72
C ALA A 82 -4.74 1.07 7.70
N ALA A 83 -3.93 0.09 8.12
CA ALA A 83 -3.50 -1.00 7.23
C ALA A 83 -4.67 -1.87 6.72
N ASN A 84 -5.73 -2.04 7.52
CA ASN A 84 -6.88 -2.87 7.15
C ASN A 84 -7.95 -2.14 6.32
N THR A 85 -8.13 -0.83 6.53
CA THR A 85 -9.17 -0.03 5.86
C THR A 85 -8.78 0.33 4.43
N PHE A 86 -7.49 0.30 4.10
CA PHE A 86 -6.95 0.57 2.77
C PHE A 86 -6.51 -0.69 1.99
N GLY A 87 -6.90 -1.90 2.48
CA GLY A 87 -6.59 -3.19 1.82
C GLY A 87 -5.23 -3.77 2.21
N PRO A 88 -5.07 -5.11 2.22
CA PRO A 88 -3.90 -5.74 2.83
C PRO A 88 -2.66 -5.58 1.95
N ALA A 89 -1.56 -5.14 2.55
CA ALA A 89 -0.25 -5.58 2.09
C ALA A 89 -0.25 -7.12 2.09
N GLY A 90 0.29 -7.75 1.05
CA GLY A 90 0.44 -9.19 1.01
C GLY A 90 1.17 -9.69 2.26
N PRO A 91 0.99 -10.97 2.67
CA PRO A 91 1.58 -11.54 3.88
C PRO A 91 3.13 -11.56 3.90
N GLU A 92 3.77 -10.99 2.88
CA GLU A 92 5.23 -10.90 2.72
C GLU A 92 5.80 -9.62 3.36
N ASP A 93 4.97 -8.65 3.73
CA ASP A 93 5.39 -7.35 4.27
C ASP A 93 5.26 -7.20 5.80
N ILE A 94 4.94 -8.27 6.52
CA ILE A 94 5.00 -8.24 7.98
C ILE A 94 6.46 -8.52 8.40
N ALA A 95 7.16 -7.48 8.84
CA ALA A 95 8.52 -7.59 9.36
C ALA A 95 8.57 -8.59 10.54
N GLY A 96 9.34 -9.67 10.39
CA GLY A 96 9.51 -10.71 11.42
C GLY A 96 8.76 -12.02 11.17
N THR A 97 8.05 -12.18 10.04
CA THR A 97 7.41 -13.45 9.67
C THR A 97 8.26 -14.30 8.72
N ARG A 98 8.51 -15.57 9.06
CA ARG A 98 9.12 -16.55 8.15
C ARG A 98 8.09 -17.57 7.67
N ARG A 99 8.12 -17.87 6.38
CA ARG A 99 7.36 -18.97 5.76
C ARG A 99 8.06 -20.30 6.06
N HIS A 100 7.30 -21.27 6.54
CA HIS A 100 7.78 -22.63 6.76
C HIS A 100 6.92 -23.61 5.99
N ASP A 101 7.52 -24.29 5.02
CA ASP A 101 6.89 -25.34 4.24
C ASP A 101 7.01 -26.70 4.96
N LEU A 102 5.92 -27.46 4.98
CA LEU A 102 5.83 -28.80 5.55
C LEU A 102 5.93 -29.87 4.46
N PRO A 103 6.37 -31.10 4.80
CA PRO A 103 6.56 -32.19 3.83
C PRO A 103 5.29 -32.61 3.08
N ASP A 104 4.10 -32.34 3.64
CA ASP A 104 2.81 -32.65 3.02
C ASP A 104 2.33 -31.55 2.04
N GLY A 105 3.15 -30.53 1.80
CA GLY A 105 2.85 -29.42 0.90
C GLY A 105 2.05 -28.29 1.54
N THR A 106 1.77 -28.37 2.84
CA THR A 106 1.18 -27.27 3.61
C THR A 106 2.26 -26.27 4.00
N TYR A 107 1.92 -25.00 4.22
CA TYR A 107 2.87 -24.01 4.74
C TYR A 107 2.20 -23.11 5.77
N TYR A 108 3.00 -22.49 6.64
CA TYR A 108 2.53 -21.50 7.61
C TYR A 108 3.50 -20.32 7.70
N TYR A 109 3.01 -19.20 8.24
CA TYR A 109 3.80 -18.02 8.56
C TYR A 109 3.98 -17.93 10.07
N LEU A 110 5.22 -17.79 10.54
CA LEU A 110 5.57 -17.69 11.96
C LEU A 110 6.10 -16.29 12.27
N GLU A 111 5.45 -15.55 13.17
CA GLU A 111 6.01 -14.31 13.74
C GLU A 111 7.05 -14.69 14.81
N GLU A 112 8.35 -14.58 14.50
CA GLU A 112 9.41 -14.79 15.48
C GLU A 112 9.44 -13.60 16.45
N ARG A 113 8.77 -13.73 17.60
CA ARG A 113 9.15 -12.94 18.78
C ARG A 113 10.20 -13.72 19.53
N ASP A 114 11.40 -13.16 19.58
CA ASP A 114 12.55 -13.64 20.36
C ASP A 114 12.08 -14.15 21.75
N PRO A 115 11.95 -15.48 21.97
CA PRO A 115 11.65 -15.97 23.29
C PRO A 115 12.97 -16.06 24.07
N PRO A 116 12.99 -15.71 25.37
CA PRO A 116 14.17 -15.94 26.19
C PRO A 116 14.56 -17.43 26.10
N LEU A 117 15.83 -17.67 25.78
CA LEU A 117 16.44 -18.94 25.33
C LEU A 117 16.36 -20.17 26.26
N ASP A 118 15.51 -20.19 27.29
CA ASP A 118 15.55 -21.23 28.33
C ASP A 118 14.25 -22.04 28.51
N PHE A 119 13.25 -21.92 27.63
CA PHE A 119 11.94 -22.55 27.88
C PHE A 119 11.34 -23.32 26.70
N GLY A 120 11.75 -24.58 26.54
CA GLY A 120 11.00 -25.66 25.87
C GLY A 120 10.67 -25.51 24.37
N PRO A 121 10.18 -26.58 23.71
CA PRO A 121 9.77 -26.54 22.31
C PRO A 121 8.56 -25.62 22.13
N VAL A 122 8.62 -24.76 21.10
CA VAL A 122 7.50 -23.94 20.64
C VAL A 122 6.44 -24.86 20.05
N VAL A 123 5.22 -24.78 20.58
CA VAL A 123 4.10 -25.61 20.16
C VAL A 123 3.03 -24.77 19.47
N LEU A 124 2.70 -25.12 18.23
CA LEU A 124 1.66 -24.48 17.42
C LEU A 124 0.28 -25.08 17.75
N ARG A 125 -0.78 -24.27 17.88
CA ARG A 125 -2.16 -24.73 18.15
C ARG A 125 -3.01 -24.60 16.89
N ALA A 126 -3.63 -25.69 16.43
CA ALA A 126 -4.65 -25.65 15.41
C ALA A 126 -6.02 -26.04 16.01
N THR A 127 -7.05 -25.23 15.78
CA THR A 127 -8.43 -25.62 16.10
C THR A 127 -9.08 -26.07 14.80
N VAL A 128 -9.32 -27.38 14.65
CA VAL A 128 -10.01 -27.93 13.48
C VAL A 128 -11.49 -28.08 13.84
N THR A 129 -12.37 -27.53 13.00
CA THR A 129 -13.83 -27.63 13.15
C THR A 129 -14.36 -28.86 12.43
N ASP A 130 -14.56 -29.94 13.19
CA ASP A 130 -15.47 -31.06 12.86
C ASP A 130 -16.42 -31.35 14.05
N GLY A 131 -16.95 -30.28 14.65
CA GLY A 131 -18.00 -30.38 15.69
C GLY A 131 -17.53 -30.66 17.12
N TYR A 132 -16.25 -30.98 17.37
CA TYR A 132 -15.64 -30.96 18.71
C TYR A 132 -14.18 -30.48 18.64
N PRO A 133 -13.77 -29.50 19.47
CA PRO A 133 -12.39 -29.01 19.47
C PRO A 133 -11.46 -30.05 20.10
N GLN A 134 -10.67 -30.74 19.28
CA GLN A 134 -9.45 -31.41 19.75
C GLN A 134 -8.27 -30.51 19.40
N ASP A 135 -7.49 -30.15 20.42
CA ASP A 135 -6.29 -29.36 20.26
C ASP A 135 -5.16 -30.30 19.78
N GLU A 136 -4.72 -30.13 18.53
CA GLU A 136 -3.52 -30.78 18.00
C GLU A 136 -2.36 -29.79 17.94
N HIS A 137 -1.15 -30.32 18.17
CA HIS A 137 0.03 -29.53 18.45
C HIS A 137 1.20 -29.95 17.57
N TRP A 138 1.78 -29.05 16.77
CA TRP A 138 2.99 -29.38 15.99
C TRP A 138 4.25 -29.13 16.82
N SER A 139 5.07 -30.16 16.99
CA SER A 139 6.38 -30.05 17.64
C SER A 139 7.43 -29.69 16.60
N LEU A 140 8.06 -28.51 16.76
CA LEU A 140 9.18 -28.09 15.89
C LEU A 140 10.42 -28.97 16.08
N GLN A 141 10.60 -29.54 17.27
CA GLN A 141 11.73 -30.42 17.58
C GLN A 141 11.54 -31.81 16.97
N GLU A 142 10.34 -32.38 17.07
CA GLU A 142 10.04 -33.73 16.57
C GLU A 142 9.57 -33.73 15.10
N LYS A 143 9.25 -32.57 14.54
CA LYS A 143 8.68 -32.40 13.19
C LYS A 143 7.46 -33.29 12.95
N THR A 144 6.58 -33.37 13.95
CA THR A 144 5.33 -34.16 13.90
C THR A 144 4.21 -33.53 14.73
N TRP A 145 2.97 -33.93 14.47
CA TRP A 145 1.81 -33.59 15.30
C TRP A 145 1.79 -34.46 16.55
N ILE A 146 1.61 -33.83 17.71
CA ILE A 146 1.49 -34.48 19.01
C ILE A 146 0.12 -34.16 19.64
N PRO A 147 -0.50 -35.12 20.34
CA PRO A 147 -1.77 -34.87 21.03
C PRO A 147 -1.57 -34.01 22.28
N SER A 148 -2.57 -33.18 22.59
CA SER A 148 -2.58 -32.28 23.76
C SER A 148 -2.18 -32.91 25.09
N GLN A 149 -2.43 -34.20 25.28
CA GLN A 149 -2.10 -34.92 26.51
C GLN A 149 -0.60 -35.09 26.73
N ARG A 150 0.23 -34.97 25.68
CA ARG A 150 1.70 -35.00 25.76
C ARG A 150 2.34 -33.64 26.05
N LEU A 151 1.53 -32.59 26.29
CA LEU A 151 2.02 -31.24 26.55
C LEU A 151 2.59 -30.98 27.94
N ASN A 152 2.36 -31.84 28.92
CA ASN A 152 2.92 -31.63 30.26
C ASN A 152 4.36 -32.19 30.29
N PRO A 153 5.39 -31.32 30.18
CA PRO A 153 5.68 -30.26 31.15
C PRO A 153 5.88 -28.84 30.55
N TYR A 154 5.33 -28.55 29.36
CA TYR A 154 5.60 -27.31 28.64
C TYR A 154 4.66 -26.17 29.08
N ARG A 155 5.23 -25.07 29.60
CA ARG A 155 4.47 -23.84 29.92
C ARG A 155 4.07 -23.13 28.63
N THR A 156 2.77 -22.98 28.39
CA THR A 156 2.24 -22.26 27.21
C THR A 156 2.34 -20.74 27.43
N GLY A 157 3.18 -20.07 26.63
CA GLY A 157 3.16 -18.61 26.50
C GLY A 157 1.93 -18.17 25.72
N ARG A 158 1.11 -17.25 26.26
CA ARG A 158 -0.08 -16.71 25.57
C ARG A 158 0.32 -15.71 24.48
N GLY A 159 0.84 -16.20 23.36
CA GLY A 159 0.86 -15.47 22.09
C GLY A 159 -0.38 -15.85 21.27
N ARG A 160 -1.10 -14.87 20.71
CA ARG A 160 -2.11 -15.15 19.67
C ARG A 160 -1.38 -15.32 18.36
N LEU A 161 -1.29 -16.55 17.88
CA LEU A 161 -0.82 -16.88 16.55
C LEU A 161 -2.05 -17.12 15.66
N HIS A 162 -2.16 -16.41 14.54
CA HIS A 162 -3.20 -16.62 13.54
C HIS A 162 -2.69 -17.61 12.50
N LEU A 163 -3.18 -18.86 12.54
CA LEU A 163 -2.87 -19.90 11.55
C LEU A 163 -4.03 -20.04 10.57
N PHE A 164 -3.73 -19.90 9.28
CA PHE A 164 -4.68 -20.21 8.21
C PHE A 164 -4.35 -21.58 7.64
N ARG A 165 -5.25 -22.56 7.85
CA ARG A 165 -5.22 -23.85 7.16
C ARG A 165 -6.23 -23.78 6.03
N ALA A 166 -5.78 -23.81 4.78
CA ALA A 166 -6.66 -23.95 3.63
C ALA A 166 -6.31 -25.26 2.92
N PRO A 167 -7.09 -26.34 3.10
CA PRO A 167 -6.98 -27.49 2.21
C PRO A 167 -7.53 -27.09 0.83
N LYS A 168 -6.91 -27.66 -0.20
CA LYS A 168 -7.00 -27.22 -1.61
C LYS A 168 -8.45 -27.22 -2.16
N ASP A 169 -9.33 -27.99 -1.54
CA ASP A 169 -10.74 -28.22 -1.85
C ASP A 169 -11.72 -27.28 -1.12
N LEU A 170 -11.30 -26.61 -0.03
CA LEU A 170 -12.15 -25.64 0.68
C LEU A 170 -12.11 -24.24 0.04
N ALA A 171 -10.99 -23.87 -0.60
CA ALA A 171 -10.84 -22.59 -1.29
C ALA A 171 -11.77 -22.48 -2.52
N GLU A 172 -12.07 -23.62 -3.17
CA GLU A 172 -13.06 -23.69 -4.25
C GLU A 172 -14.49 -23.61 -3.73
N ARG A 173 -14.82 -24.28 -2.62
CA ARG A 173 -16.14 -24.16 -1.99
C ARG A 173 -16.42 -22.75 -1.46
N TRP A 174 -15.41 -22.07 -0.91
CA TRP A 174 -15.54 -20.67 -0.46
C TRP A 174 -15.77 -19.69 -1.61
N ARG A 175 -15.14 -19.91 -2.77
CA ARG A 175 -15.48 -19.14 -3.99
C ARG A 175 -16.94 -19.34 -4.38
N THR A 176 -17.43 -20.58 -4.35
CA THR A 176 -18.82 -20.88 -4.71
C THR A 176 -19.82 -20.31 -3.71
N ASP A 177 -19.53 -20.32 -2.41
CA ASP A 177 -20.45 -19.81 -1.37
C ASP A 177 -20.45 -18.27 -1.27
N VAL A 178 -19.29 -17.63 -1.51
CA VAL A 178 -19.20 -16.17 -1.64
C VAL A 178 -19.89 -15.71 -2.93
N GLN A 179 -19.71 -16.42 -4.04
CA GLN A 179 -20.45 -16.15 -5.28
C GLN A 179 -21.95 -16.37 -5.09
N ARG A 180 -22.38 -17.43 -4.40
CA ARG A 180 -23.81 -17.68 -4.13
C ARG A 180 -24.45 -16.66 -3.19
N ARG A 181 -23.69 -16.14 -2.20
CA ARG A 181 -24.15 -15.03 -1.34
C ARG A 181 -24.20 -13.71 -2.10
N TRP A 182 -23.21 -13.48 -2.97
CA TRP A 182 -23.20 -12.34 -3.90
C TRP A 182 -24.40 -12.40 -4.85
N ASP A 183 -24.73 -13.56 -5.39
CA ASP A 183 -25.88 -13.74 -6.29
C ASP A 183 -27.22 -13.61 -5.54
N ALA A 184 -27.32 -14.09 -4.29
CA ALA A 184 -28.54 -13.98 -3.47
C ALA A 184 -28.80 -12.57 -2.90
N GLU A 185 -27.75 -11.77 -2.66
CA GLU A 185 -27.88 -10.36 -2.25
C GLU A 185 -28.14 -9.41 -3.44
N ASN A 186 -27.90 -9.87 -4.68
CA ASN A 186 -28.11 -9.09 -5.90
C ASN A 186 -29.44 -9.38 -6.63
N ASP A 187 -30.29 -10.28 -6.11
CA ASP A 187 -31.56 -10.67 -6.75
C ASP A 187 -32.74 -9.69 -6.49
N GLU A 188 -32.52 -8.59 -5.77
CA GLU A 188 -33.51 -7.49 -5.61
C GLU A 188 -32.96 -6.09 -5.98
N ALA A 189 -32.02 -6.00 -6.92
CA ALA A 189 -31.60 -4.72 -7.51
C ALA A 189 -31.79 -4.73 -9.03
N PRO A 190 -32.52 -3.76 -9.61
CA PRO A 190 -32.82 -3.76 -11.04
C PRO A 190 -31.53 -3.62 -11.87
N ALA A 191 -31.33 -4.59 -12.76
CA ALA A 191 -30.31 -4.71 -13.80
C ALA A 191 -29.48 -3.44 -14.10
N LEU A 192 -28.23 -3.43 -13.65
CA LEU A 192 -27.13 -2.75 -14.33
C LEU A 192 -26.26 -3.84 -14.98
N SER A 193 -26.49 -4.06 -16.29
CA SER A 193 -25.72 -4.92 -17.21
C SER A 193 -24.19 -4.77 -17.02
N GLY A 194 -23.34 -5.79 -17.09
CA GLY A 194 -23.28 -6.89 -18.07
C GLY A 194 -22.04 -6.67 -18.95
N ARG A 195 -20.87 -7.22 -18.56
CA ARG A 195 -19.69 -7.19 -19.43
C ARG A 195 -19.93 -8.11 -20.63
N THR A 196 -19.54 -7.65 -21.80
CA THR A 196 -19.53 -8.44 -23.03
C THR A 196 -18.41 -9.49 -22.98
N PRO A 197 -18.51 -10.60 -23.73
CA PRO A 197 -17.43 -11.59 -23.84
C PRO A 197 -16.07 -10.99 -24.24
N ASP A 198 -16.07 -9.91 -25.04
CA ASP A 198 -14.86 -9.21 -25.47
C ASP A 198 -14.23 -8.40 -24.32
N GLU A 199 -15.04 -7.82 -23.43
CA GLU A 199 -14.57 -7.14 -22.22
C GLU A 199 -13.98 -8.12 -21.21
N ASP A 200 -14.57 -9.31 -21.07
CA ASP A 200 -14.01 -10.38 -20.23
C ASP A 200 -12.69 -10.91 -20.80
N ALA A 201 -12.61 -11.12 -22.11
CA ALA A 201 -11.36 -11.51 -22.78
C ALA A 201 -10.28 -10.41 -22.70
N ALA A 202 -10.67 -9.12 -22.69
CA ALA A 202 -9.74 -8.02 -22.46
C ALA A 202 -9.26 -7.97 -21.00
N ALA A 203 -10.15 -8.20 -20.03
CA ALA A 203 -9.80 -8.24 -18.62
C ALA A 203 -8.83 -9.38 -18.29
N GLU A 204 -9.05 -10.58 -18.84
CA GLU A 204 -8.12 -11.71 -18.65
C GLU A 204 -6.76 -11.50 -19.32
N ARG A 205 -6.72 -10.82 -20.49
CA ARG A 205 -5.45 -10.40 -21.10
C ARG A 205 -4.71 -9.38 -20.25
N ALA A 206 -5.40 -8.38 -19.70
CA ALA A 206 -4.80 -7.39 -18.82
C ALA A 206 -4.25 -8.03 -17.54
N LYS A 207 -5.00 -8.95 -16.94
CA LYS A 207 -4.57 -9.71 -15.75
C LYS A 207 -3.35 -10.59 -16.03
N SER A 208 -3.32 -11.26 -17.18
CA SER A 208 -2.18 -12.07 -17.60
C SER A 208 -0.94 -11.20 -17.81
N LEU A 209 -1.08 -10.07 -18.50
CA LEU A 209 0.00 -9.09 -18.69
C LEU A 209 0.53 -8.58 -17.34
N LEU A 210 -0.34 -8.20 -16.41
CA LEU A 210 0.08 -7.71 -15.09
C LEU A 210 0.85 -8.79 -14.32
N LYS A 211 0.37 -10.04 -14.37
CA LYS A 211 1.06 -11.18 -13.73
C LYS A 211 2.44 -11.41 -14.34
N GLU A 212 2.57 -11.31 -15.65
CA GLU A 212 3.86 -11.41 -16.34
C GLU A 212 4.78 -10.26 -15.93
N LEU A 213 4.32 -9.01 -15.99
CA LEU A 213 5.12 -7.84 -15.59
C LEU A 213 5.56 -7.91 -14.12
N GLN A 214 4.72 -8.45 -13.22
CA GLN A 214 5.10 -8.66 -11.82
C GLN A 214 6.30 -9.61 -11.66
N SER A 215 6.47 -10.57 -12.58
CA SER A 215 7.60 -11.51 -12.57
C SER A 215 8.92 -10.92 -13.08
N PHE A 216 8.89 -9.76 -13.74
CA PHE A 216 10.11 -9.08 -14.18
C PHE A 216 10.88 -8.56 -12.97
N PRO A 217 12.22 -8.58 -13.00
CA PRO A 217 13.04 -7.96 -11.96
C PRO A 217 12.67 -6.49 -11.76
N GLY A 218 12.65 -6.07 -10.49
CA GLY A 218 12.52 -4.66 -10.15
C GLY A 218 13.68 -3.85 -10.74
N TRP A 219 13.36 -2.70 -11.32
CA TRP A 219 14.30 -1.72 -11.82
C TRP A 219 14.30 -0.50 -10.90
N SER A 220 15.50 -0.02 -10.57
CA SER A 220 15.69 1.19 -9.78
C SER A 220 16.55 2.21 -10.53
N GLY A 221 16.15 3.48 -10.45
CA GLY A 221 16.84 4.59 -11.10
C GLY A 221 15.90 5.74 -11.45
N ILE A 222 16.38 6.65 -12.30
CA ILE A 222 15.59 7.78 -12.81
C ILE A 222 15.09 7.47 -14.21
N SER A 223 13.78 7.53 -14.40
CA SER A 223 13.13 7.50 -15.70
C SER A 223 12.28 8.76 -15.91
N PHE A 224 11.77 8.96 -17.11
CA PHE A 224 11.14 10.18 -17.56
C PHE A 224 9.77 9.91 -18.17
N ARG A 225 8.83 10.82 -17.91
CA ARG A 225 7.51 10.86 -18.55
C ARG A 225 7.20 12.29 -18.97
N GLY A 226 6.91 12.52 -20.23
CA GLY A 226 6.53 13.83 -20.73
C GLY A 226 5.19 14.27 -20.15
N MET A 227 5.06 15.54 -19.80
CA MET A 227 3.80 16.11 -19.32
C MET A 227 2.87 16.38 -20.50
N SER A 228 1.60 16.00 -20.39
CA SER A 228 0.59 16.54 -21.32
C SER A 228 0.24 17.98 -20.93
N ALA A 229 -0.32 18.76 -21.86
CA ALA A 229 -0.79 20.11 -21.54
C ALA A 229 -1.89 20.11 -20.46
N ALA A 230 -2.68 19.04 -20.41
CA ALA A 230 -3.76 18.81 -19.45
C ALA A 230 -3.28 18.13 -18.14
N ALA A 231 -1.99 17.91 -17.95
CA ALA A 231 -1.47 17.26 -16.75
C ALA A 231 -1.74 18.13 -15.51
N GLU A 232 -2.30 17.52 -14.47
CA GLU A 232 -2.71 18.16 -13.21
C GLU A 232 -1.80 17.76 -12.04
N PHE A 233 -1.11 16.62 -12.12
CA PHE A 233 -0.12 16.21 -11.13
C PHE A 233 1.03 17.25 -11.06
N GLY A 234 1.27 17.77 -9.86
CA GLY A 234 2.20 18.88 -9.62
C GLY A 234 1.64 20.28 -9.82
N LYS A 235 0.40 20.41 -10.28
CA LYS A 235 -0.37 21.65 -10.22
C LYS A 235 -1.36 21.65 -9.06
N THR A 236 -2.17 20.61 -8.97
CA THR A 236 -3.30 20.50 -8.01
C THR A 236 -3.14 19.36 -7.02
N ALA A 237 -2.35 18.33 -7.35
CA ALA A 237 -2.04 17.21 -6.46
C ALA A 237 -0.52 17.00 -6.35
N ASN A 238 -0.04 16.71 -5.14
CA ASN A 238 1.37 16.39 -4.88
C ASN A 238 1.64 14.89 -4.73
N THR A 239 0.58 14.08 -4.74
CA THR A 239 0.63 12.62 -4.58
C THR A 239 -0.39 11.97 -5.50
N ALA A 240 -0.04 10.86 -6.13
CA ALA A 240 -0.92 10.11 -7.01
C ALA A 240 -0.70 8.61 -6.82
N VAL A 241 -1.74 7.80 -7.09
CA VAL A 241 -1.62 6.35 -7.13
C VAL A 241 -2.05 5.93 -8.51
N ALA A 242 -1.16 5.27 -9.25
CA ALA A 242 -1.41 4.88 -10.62
C ALA A 242 -2.64 3.99 -10.74
N ARG A 243 -3.64 4.41 -11.51
CA ARG A 243 -4.82 3.58 -11.83
C ARG A 243 -4.52 2.55 -12.91
N GLY A 244 -3.57 2.86 -13.78
CA GLY A 244 -3.11 2.02 -14.88
C GLY A 244 -1.60 1.79 -14.86
N LEU A 245 -1.09 1.26 -15.97
CA LEU A 245 0.36 1.22 -16.19
C LEU A 245 0.87 2.63 -16.46
N VAL A 246 1.88 3.06 -15.72
CA VAL A 246 2.59 4.32 -16.01
C VAL A 246 3.86 3.98 -16.78
N ALA A 247 3.83 4.26 -18.08
CA ALA A 247 4.99 4.08 -18.95
C ALA A 247 5.93 5.29 -18.86
N THR A 248 7.21 5.00 -18.69
CA THR A 248 8.31 5.96 -18.64
C THR A 248 9.47 5.47 -19.50
N SER A 249 10.39 6.36 -19.88
CA SER A 249 11.63 6.01 -20.59
C SER A 249 12.83 6.48 -19.80
N ARG A 250 13.92 5.72 -19.79
CA ARG A 250 15.21 6.19 -19.22
C ARG A 250 15.88 7.27 -20.08
N ASP A 251 15.40 7.48 -21.30
CA ASP A 251 15.86 8.55 -22.19
C ASP A 251 14.86 9.72 -22.16
N SER A 252 15.32 10.87 -21.68
CA SER A 252 14.51 12.08 -21.57
C SER A 252 14.02 12.58 -22.94
N ARG A 253 14.76 12.33 -24.04
CA ARG A 253 14.30 12.66 -25.39
C ARG A 253 13.16 11.76 -25.84
N VAL A 254 13.24 10.47 -25.58
CA VAL A 254 12.16 9.53 -25.92
C VAL A 254 10.90 9.86 -25.12
N ALA A 255 11.04 10.10 -23.82
CA ALA A 255 9.92 10.41 -22.94
C ALA A 255 9.16 11.70 -23.30
N THR A 256 9.85 12.67 -23.88
CA THR A 256 9.32 14.01 -24.20
C THR A 256 9.16 14.24 -25.70
N GLU A 257 9.33 13.21 -26.51
CA GLU A 257 9.34 13.28 -27.97
C GLU A 257 10.27 14.38 -28.52
N ASN A 258 11.52 14.39 -28.06
CA ASN A 258 12.50 15.43 -28.32
C ASN A 258 12.13 16.80 -27.73
N PHE A 259 11.61 16.82 -26.49
CA PHE A 259 11.24 18.02 -25.75
C PHE A 259 10.11 18.84 -26.38
N THR A 260 9.16 18.18 -27.03
CA THR A 260 7.93 18.80 -27.55
C THR A 260 6.87 18.97 -26.46
N THR A 261 6.95 18.21 -25.37
CA THR A 261 6.05 18.35 -24.21
C THR A 261 6.34 19.63 -23.41
N PRO A 262 5.33 20.24 -22.75
CA PRO A 262 5.50 21.44 -21.91
C PRO A 262 6.45 21.28 -20.71
N GLY A 263 6.74 20.04 -20.31
CA GLY A 263 7.67 19.71 -19.23
C GLY A 263 7.86 18.19 -19.14
N VAL A 264 8.59 17.74 -18.11
CA VAL A 264 8.86 16.32 -17.88
C VAL A 264 8.83 15.96 -16.40
N TYR A 265 8.23 14.82 -16.07
CA TYR A 265 8.38 14.18 -14.78
C TYR A 265 9.69 13.37 -14.79
N ALA A 266 10.61 13.68 -13.89
CA ALA A 266 11.74 12.81 -13.59
C ALA A 266 11.34 11.94 -12.39
N VAL A 267 11.20 10.64 -12.63
CA VAL A 267 10.67 9.66 -11.67
C VAL A 267 11.81 8.83 -11.11
N MET A 268 12.10 8.98 -9.81
CA MET A 268 12.98 8.09 -9.07
C MET A 268 12.19 6.84 -8.66
N GLY A 269 12.39 5.75 -9.40
CA GLY A 269 11.78 4.45 -9.13
C GLY A 269 12.68 3.51 -8.34
N THR A 270 12.07 2.63 -7.55
CA THR A 270 12.73 1.50 -6.89
C THR A 270 12.20 0.15 -7.36
N GLU A 271 10.99 0.12 -7.92
CA GLU A 271 10.31 -1.11 -8.35
C GLU A 271 9.66 -0.92 -9.73
N GLY A 272 10.27 -0.13 -10.61
CA GLY A 272 9.86 -0.13 -12.02
C GLY A 272 10.08 -1.51 -12.66
N ARG A 273 9.55 -1.75 -13.85
CA ARG A 273 9.84 -2.94 -14.66
C ARG A 273 10.49 -2.50 -15.95
N GLY A 274 11.80 -2.75 -16.08
CA GLY A 274 12.51 -2.60 -17.34
C GLY A 274 12.08 -3.72 -18.29
N ILE A 275 11.52 -3.36 -19.45
CA ILE A 275 10.98 -4.34 -20.40
C ILE A 275 11.73 -4.37 -21.72
N GLU A 276 12.97 -3.85 -21.76
CA GLU A 276 13.76 -3.76 -22.98
C GLU A 276 13.98 -5.12 -23.66
N SER A 277 14.07 -6.20 -22.88
CA SER A 277 14.29 -7.57 -23.38
C SER A 277 13.11 -8.15 -24.15
N VAL A 278 11.90 -7.62 -23.94
CA VAL A 278 10.65 -8.11 -24.56
C VAL A 278 9.90 -7.04 -25.37
N SER A 279 10.36 -5.79 -25.31
CA SER A 279 9.76 -4.69 -26.07
C SER A 279 10.02 -4.82 -27.57
N ARG A 280 9.03 -4.43 -28.38
CA ARG A 280 9.20 -4.27 -29.84
C ARG A 280 10.16 -3.12 -30.19
N HIS A 281 10.39 -2.20 -29.25
CA HIS A 281 11.28 -1.05 -29.41
C HIS A 281 12.26 -0.96 -28.22
N PRO A 282 13.25 -1.85 -28.09
CA PRO A 282 14.16 -1.90 -26.94
C PRO A 282 14.94 -0.61 -26.68
N LYS A 283 15.17 0.19 -27.74
CA LYS A 283 15.86 1.49 -27.67
C LYS A 283 15.01 2.60 -27.05
N GLU A 284 13.74 2.35 -26.77
CA GLU A 284 12.92 3.27 -25.96
C GLU A 284 13.31 3.21 -24.48
N PHE A 285 14.11 2.22 -24.05
CA PHE A 285 14.54 2.03 -22.66
C PHE A 285 13.39 2.17 -21.67
N GLU A 286 12.31 1.44 -21.97
CA GLU A 286 11.03 1.57 -21.29
C GLU A 286 11.09 0.98 -19.88
N VAL A 287 10.54 1.74 -18.94
CA VAL A 287 10.29 1.33 -17.57
C VAL A 287 8.80 1.51 -17.28
N LEU A 288 8.13 0.42 -16.90
CA LEU A 288 6.73 0.41 -16.52
C LEU A 288 6.57 0.42 -15.00
N PHE A 289 5.69 1.27 -14.49
CA PHE A 289 5.20 1.16 -13.12
C PHE A 289 3.80 0.56 -13.14
N LEU A 290 3.55 -0.35 -12.19
CA LEU A 290 2.31 -1.13 -12.14
C LEU A 290 1.15 -0.31 -11.55
N PRO A 291 -0.10 -0.67 -11.86
CA PRO A 291 -1.26 -0.12 -11.15
C PRO A 291 -1.08 -0.28 -9.64
N GLY A 292 -1.49 0.74 -8.88
CA GLY A 292 -1.30 0.81 -7.43
C GLY A 292 0.03 1.43 -6.99
N THR A 293 0.95 1.73 -7.92
CA THR A 293 2.20 2.42 -7.57
C THR A 293 1.88 3.84 -7.09
N ALA A 294 2.32 4.18 -5.87
CA ALA A 294 2.20 5.53 -5.35
C ALA A 294 3.39 6.40 -5.80
N PHE A 295 3.08 7.65 -6.16
CA PHE A 295 4.02 8.67 -6.57
C PHE A 295 3.84 9.91 -5.70
N GLY A 296 4.95 10.51 -5.30
CA GLY A 296 4.97 11.78 -4.57
C GLY A 296 5.88 12.79 -5.26
N ILE A 297 5.51 14.06 -5.20
CA ILE A 297 6.36 15.16 -5.68
C ILE A 297 7.29 15.60 -4.55
N VAL A 298 8.58 15.63 -4.87
CA VAL A 298 9.65 16.01 -3.92
C VAL A 298 10.32 17.32 -4.27
N GLY A 299 10.00 17.87 -5.44
CA GLY A 299 10.44 19.20 -5.82
C GLY A 299 10.29 19.46 -7.29
N THR A 300 10.71 20.65 -7.68
CA THR A 300 10.76 21.09 -9.07
C THR A 300 12.12 21.71 -9.34
N ILE A 301 12.58 21.58 -10.58
CA ILE A 301 13.76 22.28 -11.08
C ILE A 301 13.45 22.83 -12.48
N ASP A 302 14.10 23.93 -12.82
CA ASP A 302 14.16 24.45 -14.19
C ASP A 302 15.48 24.03 -14.84
N VAL A 303 15.42 23.56 -16.09
CA VAL A 303 16.58 23.22 -16.92
C VAL A 303 16.49 24.00 -18.23
N ASP A 304 17.13 25.17 -18.27
CA ASP A 304 17.14 26.07 -19.43
C ASP A 304 15.74 26.45 -19.92
N GLY A 305 14.86 26.85 -18.99
CA GLY A 305 13.47 27.20 -19.25
C GLY A 305 12.55 26.00 -19.46
N TYR A 306 13.04 24.78 -19.23
CA TYR A 306 12.25 23.55 -19.33
C TYR A 306 11.90 23.01 -17.93
N PRO A 307 10.60 22.99 -17.56
CA PRO A 307 10.17 22.51 -16.26
C PRO A 307 10.41 21.00 -16.09
N VAL A 308 11.02 20.64 -14.96
CA VAL A 308 11.19 19.26 -14.53
C VAL A 308 10.57 19.09 -13.15
N ILE A 309 9.55 18.25 -13.03
CA ILE A 309 8.96 17.86 -11.75
C ILE A 309 9.66 16.60 -11.27
N LEU A 310 10.20 16.66 -10.05
CA LEU A 310 10.89 15.54 -9.40
C LEU A 310 9.86 14.72 -8.64
N VAL A 311 9.72 13.47 -9.07
CA VAL A 311 8.76 12.52 -8.55
C VAL A 311 9.52 11.36 -7.93
N HIS A 312 9.11 10.92 -6.76
CA HIS A 312 9.58 9.66 -6.19
C HIS A 312 8.48 8.61 -6.25
N GLN A 313 8.87 7.36 -6.48
CA GLN A 313 8.03 6.23 -6.11
C GLN A 313 7.95 6.18 -4.57
N ALA A 314 6.74 6.22 -4.05
CA ALA A 314 6.46 6.17 -2.62
C ALA A 314 5.96 4.77 -2.25
N LYS A 315 6.32 4.25 -1.07
CA LYS A 315 5.65 3.05 -0.55
C LYS A 315 4.27 3.42 0.00
N LEU A 316 4.14 4.63 0.52
CA LEU A 316 2.88 5.24 0.92
C LEU A 316 2.80 6.67 0.38
N PRO A 317 1.62 7.15 -0.05
CA PRO A 317 1.47 8.49 -0.64
C PRO A 317 2.00 9.66 0.23
N THR A 318 2.15 9.47 1.55
CA THR A 318 2.54 10.52 2.51
C THR A 318 3.95 10.34 3.07
N GLU A 319 4.70 9.34 2.60
CA GLU A 319 6.03 9.04 3.11
C GLU A 319 7.07 10.04 2.60
N ASN A 320 7.92 10.55 3.50
CA ASN A 320 9.11 11.28 3.09
C ASN A 320 10.11 10.29 2.50
N PRO A 321 10.60 10.53 1.28
CA PRO A 321 11.54 9.60 0.67
C PRO A 321 12.88 9.60 1.42
N ASP A 322 13.43 8.42 1.62
CA ASP A 322 14.85 8.24 1.94
C ASP A 322 15.68 8.37 0.66
N ILE A 323 15.69 9.59 0.10
CA ILE A 323 16.38 9.92 -1.15
C ILE A 323 17.34 11.07 -0.86
N ASP A 324 18.58 10.95 -1.33
CA ASP A 324 19.48 12.09 -1.42
C ASP A 324 18.94 13.08 -2.47
N MET A 325 18.25 14.10 -1.98
CA MET A 325 17.63 15.11 -2.83
C MET A 325 18.63 15.95 -3.61
N ALA A 326 19.87 16.08 -3.16
CA ALA A 326 20.91 16.79 -3.89
C ALA A 326 21.39 15.94 -5.09
N ASP A 327 21.65 14.65 -4.86
CA ASP A 327 22.00 13.70 -5.94
C ASP A 327 20.87 13.59 -6.96
N PHE A 328 19.62 13.41 -6.50
CA PHE A 328 18.48 13.28 -7.41
C PHE A 328 18.31 14.52 -8.29
N LYS A 329 18.35 15.72 -7.70
CA LYS A 329 18.30 16.99 -8.45
C LYS A 329 19.42 17.09 -9.47
N ALA A 330 20.65 16.74 -9.08
CA ALA A 330 21.81 16.81 -9.96
C ALA A 330 21.67 15.83 -11.15
N ARG A 331 21.30 14.58 -10.88
CA ARG A 331 21.14 13.55 -11.92
C ARG A 331 19.99 13.85 -12.87
N ALA A 332 18.84 14.28 -12.36
CA ALA A 332 17.70 14.70 -13.18
C ALA A 332 18.06 15.89 -14.08
N ARG A 333 18.71 16.92 -13.51
CA ARG A 333 19.21 18.07 -14.27
C ARG A 333 20.16 17.65 -15.38
N ASN A 334 21.17 16.83 -15.06
CA ASN A 334 22.19 16.39 -16.01
C ASN A 334 21.58 15.56 -17.14
N ALA A 335 20.65 14.67 -16.84
CA ALA A 335 19.98 13.84 -17.84
C ALA A 335 19.08 14.64 -18.78
N VAL A 336 18.36 15.64 -18.26
CA VAL A 336 17.53 16.54 -19.08
C VAL A 336 18.40 17.49 -19.90
N ALA A 337 19.43 18.09 -19.31
CA ALA A 337 20.35 19.00 -20.01
C ALA A 337 21.12 18.28 -21.13
N SER A 338 21.66 17.08 -20.85
CA SER A 338 22.35 16.25 -21.84
C SER A 338 21.39 15.82 -22.95
N GLY A 339 20.15 15.46 -22.58
CA GLY A 339 19.07 15.25 -23.52
C GLY A 339 18.93 16.47 -24.42
N ARG A 340 18.61 17.65 -23.89
CA ARG A 340 18.36 18.88 -24.67
C ARG A 340 19.51 19.27 -25.59
N ALA A 341 20.76 19.09 -25.16
CA ALA A 341 21.94 19.38 -25.96
C ALA A 341 22.23 18.34 -27.06
N GLY A 342 21.72 17.11 -26.92
CA GLY A 342 21.96 16.02 -27.87
C GLY A 342 21.26 16.18 -29.23
N ALA A 343 21.52 15.25 -30.16
CA ALA A 343 20.77 15.16 -31.41
C ALA A 343 19.36 14.61 -31.18
N GLN A 344 18.41 14.96 -32.06
CA GLN A 344 17.08 14.37 -32.05
C GLN A 344 17.16 12.85 -32.26
N VAL A 345 16.30 12.12 -31.56
CA VAL A 345 16.17 10.66 -31.69
C VAL A 345 14.86 10.30 -32.41
N PRO A 346 14.81 9.18 -33.16
CA PRO A 346 13.56 8.69 -33.74
C PRO A 346 12.53 8.35 -32.65
N ILE A 347 11.28 8.80 -32.84
CA ILE A 347 10.16 8.48 -31.95
C ILE A 347 9.37 7.33 -32.57
N THR A 348 9.51 6.13 -31.99
CA THR A 348 8.88 4.89 -32.50
C THR A 348 7.46 4.67 -31.98
N SER A 349 7.12 5.20 -30.80
CA SER A 349 5.78 5.08 -30.20
C SER A 349 5.26 6.46 -29.74
N PRO A 350 4.76 7.31 -30.65
CA PRO A 350 4.22 8.62 -30.27
C PRO A 350 3.10 8.53 -29.21
N GLY A 351 3.09 9.44 -28.26
CA GLY A 351 2.14 9.59 -27.16
C GLY A 351 2.35 8.64 -25.98
N LYS A 352 3.08 7.53 -26.16
CA LYS A 352 3.19 6.45 -25.16
C LYS A 352 3.72 6.91 -23.80
N PHE A 353 4.75 7.77 -23.82
CA PHE A 353 5.42 8.25 -22.62
C PHE A 353 4.94 9.65 -22.20
N ILE A 354 3.85 10.14 -22.78
CA ILE A 354 3.28 11.46 -22.50
C ILE A 354 1.95 11.29 -21.78
N GLY A 355 1.76 12.02 -20.69
CA GLY A 355 0.50 12.03 -19.97
C GLY A 355 0.67 12.55 -18.56
N ASP A 356 -0.38 12.39 -17.77
CA ASP A 356 -0.29 12.64 -16.34
C ASP A 356 0.24 11.40 -15.59
N ILE A 357 0.45 11.53 -14.29
CA ILE A 357 0.67 10.41 -13.37
C ILE A 357 -0.61 10.25 -12.54
N ASP A 358 -1.47 9.29 -12.93
CA ASP A 358 -2.82 9.08 -12.35
C ASP A 358 -3.30 7.63 -12.29
#